data_AF-A0A7W7RGW2-F1
#
_entry.id   AF-A0A7W7RGW2-F1
#
_cell.length_a   1.000
_cell.length_b   1.000
_cell.length_c   1.000
_cell.angle_alpha   90.00
_cell.angle_beta   90.00
_cell.angle_gamma   90.00
#
_symmetry.space_group_name_H-M   'P 1'
#
loop_
_entity.id
_entity.type
_entity.pdbx_description
1 polymer ?
#
loop_
_entity_poly.entity_id
_entity_poly.type
_entity_poly.pdbx_seq_one_letter_code
_entity_poly.pdbx_strand_id
1 'polypeptide(L)'
;MTDFWLPPDSLVAGSITEFWTTVPLRIPAGWTVHRNIFAARRLPSGRYEAEDSEDLFWATTRLSVEAAGEEVHLDAGWYRTHFRLVVFVHGWDDIRQDHWTADLGDFVTTLESWLASNLLGGGPVN
;
A
#
# COMPACT_ATOMS: atom_id res chain seq x y z
N MET A 1 4.72 17.90 4.63
CA MET A 1 3.52 18.01 3.78
C MET A 1 3.91 18.24 2.33
N THR A 2 3.86 17.14 1.58
CA THR A 2 4.19 17.02 0.15
C THR A 2 2.89 17.05 -0.64
N ASP A 3 2.85 17.76 -1.77
CA ASP A 3 1.69 17.78 -2.65
C ASP A 3 1.92 17.03 -3.97
N PHE A 4 0.92 16.27 -4.38
CA PHE A 4 0.97 15.32 -5.49
C PHE A 4 0.02 15.75 -6.61
N TRP A 5 0.37 15.37 -7.82
CA TRP A 5 -0.56 15.38 -8.94
C TRP A 5 -1.10 13.97 -9.12
N LEU A 6 -2.41 13.84 -9.35
CA LEU A 6 -3.01 12.59 -9.78
C LEU A 6 -3.69 12.83 -11.15
N PRO A 7 -3.60 11.87 -12.08
CA PRO A 7 -4.38 11.91 -13.30
C PRO A 7 -5.88 12.07 -12.99
N PRO A 8 -6.64 12.93 -13.70
CA PRO A 8 -8.07 13.13 -13.43
C PRO A 8 -8.92 11.86 -13.60
N ASP A 9 -8.45 10.90 -14.39
CA ASP A 9 -9.05 9.59 -14.64
C ASP A 9 -8.59 8.51 -13.63
N SER A 10 -7.71 8.86 -12.68
CA SER A 10 -7.30 7.95 -11.61
C SER A 10 -8.48 7.65 -10.68
N LEU A 11 -8.72 6.36 -10.43
CA LEU A 11 -9.74 5.93 -9.46
C LEU A 11 -9.43 6.43 -8.04
N VAL A 12 -8.14 6.63 -7.72
CA VAL A 12 -7.67 7.22 -6.45
C VAL A 12 -8.06 8.69 -6.37
N ALA A 13 -7.90 9.45 -7.46
CA ALA A 13 -8.26 10.85 -7.50
C ALA A 13 -9.77 11.08 -7.26
N GLY A 14 -10.61 10.17 -7.75
CA GLY A 14 -12.07 10.21 -7.58
C GLY A 14 -12.57 9.91 -6.18
N SER A 15 -11.79 9.25 -5.32
CA SER A 15 -12.17 8.92 -3.94
C SER A 15 -11.73 9.96 -2.90
N ILE A 16 -10.79 10.85 -3.27
CA ILE A 16 -10.25 11.86 -2.36
C ILE A 16 -11.04 13.17 -2.45
N THR A 17 -11.51 13.64 -1.28
CA THR A 17 -12.26 14.91 -1.13
C THR A 17 -11.38 16.03 -0.57
N GLU A 18 -11.91 17.23 -0.40
CA GLU A 18 -11.22 18.34 0.27
C GLU A 18 -10.95 18.12 1.78
N PHE A 19 -11.58 17.12 2.39
CA PHE A 19 -11.37 16.76 3.79
C PHE A 19 -10.39 15.60 3.91
N TRP A 20 -9.59 15.61 4.97
CA TRP A 20 -8.74 14.47 5.33
C TRP A 20 -9.62 13.24 5.53
N THR A 21 -9.43 12.25 4.68
CA THR A 21 -10.15 10.99 4.74
C THR A 21 -9.21 9.85 4.39
N THR A 22 -9.44 8.69 4.99
CA THR A 22 -8.69 7.47 4.66
C THR A 22 -8.93 7.14 3.18
N VAL A 23 -7.85 6.94 2.44
CA VAL A 23 -7.94 6.51 1.04
C VAL A 23 -8.46 5.07 1.03
N PRO A 24 -9.57 4.77 0.33
CA PRO A 24 -10.10 3.43 0.29
C PRO A 24 -9.15 2.52 -0.50
N LEU A 25 -8.60 1.51 0.19
CA LEU A 25 -7.74 0.48 -0.41
C LEU A 25 -8.56 -0.79 -0.70
N ARG A 26 -8.29 -1.43 -1.83
CA ARG A 26 -8.82 -2.75 -2.19
C ARG A 26 -8.00 -3.86 -1.52
N ILE A 27 -8.47 -4.29 -0.36
CA ILE A 27 -7.84 -5.33 0.44
C ILE A 27 -8.63 -6.64 0.27
N PRO A 28 -8.06 -7.69 -0.34
CA PRO A 28 -8.77 -8.97 -0.50
C PRO A 28 -8.88 -9.73 0.82
N ALA A 29 -9.79 -10.71 0.85
CA ALA A 29 -9.93 -11.61 1.99
C ALA A 29 -8.62 -12.36 2.25
N GLY A 30 -8.32 -12.65 3.52
CA GLY A 30 -7.10 -13.36 3.94
C GLY A 30 -5.97 -12.45 4.42
N TRP A 31 -6.10 -11.13 4.27
CA TRP A 31 -5.24 -10.15 4.93
C TRP A 31 -5.81 -9.74 6.28
N THR A 32 -4.94 -9.66 7.28
CA THR A 32 -5.19 -9.01 8.57
C THR A 32 -4.53 -7.64 8.55
N VAL A 33 -5.34 -6.58 8.54
CA VAL A 33 -4.84 -5.20 8.57
C VAL A 33 -4.63 -4.78 10.01
N HIS A 34 -3.39 -4.49 10.36
CA HIS A 34 -3.01 -4.02 11.71
C HIS A 34 -3.04 -2.51 11.80
N ARG A 35 -2.71 -1.83 10.69
CA ARG A 35 -2.71 -0.37 10.59
C ARG A 35 -3.11 0.07 9.19
N ASN A 36 -4.00 1.06 9.12
CA ASN A 36 -4.29 1.81 7.91
C ASN A 36 -4.64 3.25 8.31
N ILE A 37 -3.64 4.12 8.30
CA ILE A 37 -3.81 5.56 8.55
C ILE A 37 -3.60 6.38 7.27
N PHE A 38 -3.41 5.71 6.13
CA PHE A 38 -3.17 6.36 4.85
C PHE A 38 -4.40 7.21 4.47
N ALA A 39 -4.24 8.51 4.69
CA ALA A 39 -5.25 9.51 4.43
C ALA A 39 -4.72 10.52 3.43
N ALA A 40 -5.64 11.12 2.68
CA ALA A 40 -5.34 12.18 1.75
C ALA A 40 -6.48 13.19 1.68
N ARG A 41 -6.17 14.37 1.13
CA ARG A 41 -7.16 15.40 0.77
C ARG A 41 -6.79 16.09 -0.53
N ARG A 42 -7.78 16.68 -1.19
CA ARG A 42 -7.63 17.54 -2.36
C ARG A 42 -7.51 18.99 -1.93
N LEU A 43 -6.47 19.67 -2.39
CA LEU A 43 -6.21 21.09 -2.14
C LEU A 43 -7.02 21.98 -3.11
N PRO A 44 -7.25 23.26 -2.77
CA PRO A 44 -7.89 24.22 -3.67
C PRO A 44 -7.20 24.40 -5.03
N SER A 45 -5.90 24.10 -5.10
CA SER A 45 -5.11 24.09 -6.33
C SER A 45 -5.44 22.93 -7.28
N GLY A 46 -6.26 21.97 -6.84
CA GLY A 46 -6.50 20.70 -7.53
C GLY A 46 -5.42 19.64 -7.29
N ARG A 47 -4.34 19.97 -6.58
CA ARG A 47 -3.33 19.01 -6.14
C ARG A 47 -3.84 18.21 -4.94
N TYR A 48 -3.14 17.12 -4.63
CA TYR A 48 -3.48 16.23 -3.53
C TYR A 48 -2.41 16.32 -2.45
N GLU A 49 -2.80 16.17 -1.22
CA GLU A 49 -1.90 16.07 -0.08
C GLU A 49 -2.18 14.75 0.61
N ALA A 50 -1.11 14.02 0.97
CA ALA A 50 -1.20 12.74 1.65
C ALA A 50 -0.46 12.81 2.98
N GLU A 51 -0.83 11.91 3.89
CA GLU A 51 -0.14 11.71 5.16
C GLU A 51 1.33 11.29 4.91
N ASP A 52 2.26 11.84 5.69
CA ASP A 52 3.71 11.73 5.49
C ASP A 52 4.45 10.96 6.62
N SER A 53 3.75 10.05 7.30
CA SER A 53 4.28 9.12 8.32
C SER A 53 4.99 7.93 7.70
N GLU A 54 5.96 7.39 8.44
CA GLU A 54 6.64 6.14 8.10
C GLU A 54 5.74 4.91 8.32
N ASP A 55 4.60 5.05 9.02
CA ASP A 55 3.69 3.94 9.37
C ASP A 55 2.31 4.07 8.68
N LEU A 56 2.25 4.26 7.37
CA LEU A 56 0.98 4.49 6.65
C LEU A 56 0.06 3.29 6.66
N PHE A 57 0.61 2.10 6.42
CA PHE A 57 -0.14 0.87 6.26
C PHE A 57 0.68 -0.34 6.68
N TRP A 58 0.07 -1.24 7.45
CA TRP A 58 0.66 -2.52 7.80
C TRP A 58 -0.41 -3.61 7.82
N ALA A 59 -0.15 -4.69 7.08
CA ALA A 59 -1.00 -5.87 7.07
C ALA A 59 -0.16 -7.14 7.03
N THR A 60 -0.75 -8.24 7.49
CA THR A 60 -0.16 -9.58 7.34
C THR A 60 -1.11 -10.53 6.63
N THR A 61 -0.56 -11.52 5.96
CA THR A 61 -1.32 -12.64 5.42
C THR A 61 -0.56 -13.94 5.65
N ARG A 62 -1.28 -15.06 5.63
CA ARG A 62 -0.66 -16.38 5.63
C ARG A 62 -0.76 -16.98 4.25
N LEU A 63 0.40 -17.24 3.71
CA LEU A 63 0.64 -18.03 2.53
C LEU A 63 0.35 -19.51 2.85
N SER A 64 -0.62 -20.18 2.20
CA SER A 64 -0.85 -21.60 2.56
C SER A 64 -1.37 -22.52 1.46
N VAL A 65 -1.05 -23.80 1.66
CA VAL A 65 -2.10 -24.83 1.83
C VAL A 65 -1.87 -25.71 3.07
N GLU A 66 -0.66 -25.74 3.67
CA GLU A 66 -0.34 -26.59 4.82
C GLU A 66 -0.33 -25.84 6.17
N ALA A 67 -0.46 -26.59 7.27
CA ALA A 67 -0.67 -26.11 8.65
C ALA A 67 0.48 -25.25 9.24
N ALA A 68 1.58 -25.07 8.52
CA ALA A 68 2.76 -24.30 8.93
C ALA A 68 3.06 -23.11 7.99
N GLY A 69 2.04 -22.56 7.32
CA GLY A 69 2.20 -21.43 6.40
C GLY A 69 2.95 -20.24 7.01
N GLU A 70 3.90 -19.71 6.25
CA GLU A 70 4.73 -18.57 6.63
C GLU A 70 3.89 -17.29 6.66
N GLU A 71 4.10 -16.46 7.69
CA GLU A 71 3.43 -15.16 7.80
C GLU A 71 4.19 -14.14 6.95
N VAL A 72 3.48 -13.53 6.00
CA VAL A 72 3.99 -12.44 5.17
C VAL A 72 3.46 -11.14 5.72
N HIS A 73 4.35 -10.17 5.83
CA HIS A 73 4.08 -8.81 6.22
C HIS A 73 4.18 -7.93 4.98
N LEU A 74 3.25 -6.99 4.86
CA LEU A 74 3.28 -5.89 3.91
C LEU A 74 3.23 -4.60 4.72
N ASP A 75 4.30 -3.82 4.62
CA ASP A 75 4.45 -2.54 5.31
C ASP A 75 4.64 -1.42 4.28
N ALA A 76 4.08 -0.26 4.56
CA ALA A 76 4.19 0.89 3.68
C ALA A 76 4.19 2.20 4.46
N GLY A 77 5.01 3.14 4.00
CA GLY A 77 5.26 4.42 4.67
C GLY A 77 5.86 5.49 3.77
N TRP A 78 5.87 6.73 4.24
CA TRP A 78 6.55 7.85 3.60
C TRP A 78 7.90 8.12 4.28
N TYR A 79 8.98 8.06 3.48
CA TYR A 79 10.35 8.23 3.92
C TYR A 79 10.95 9.49 3.30
N ARG A 80 10.68 10.63 3.96
CA ARG A 80 11.15 11.99 3.59
C ARG A 80 10.66 12.50 2.24
N THR A 81 11.00 11.82 1.15
CA THR A 81 10.79 12.25 -0.24
C THR A 81 10.04 11.24 -1.12
N HIS A 82 9.76 10.05 -0.60
CA HIS A 82 9.12 8.97 -1.36
C HIS A 82 8.31 8.07 -0.43
N PHE A 83 7.29 7.43 -0.98
CA PHE A 83 6.68 6.25 -0.41
C PHE A 83 7.61 5.05 -0.57
N ARG A 84 7.58 4.13 0.39
CA ARG A 84 8.20 2.81 0.31
C ARG A 84 7.18 1.75 0.69
N LEU A 85 7.19 0.64 -0.03
CA LEU A 85 6.42 -0.56 0.29
C LEU A 85 7.39 -1.73 0.41
N VAL A 86 7.22 -2.55 1.43
CA VAL A 86 8.10 -3.69 1.72
C VAL A 86 7.28 -4.92 2.04
N VAL A 87 7.66 -6.04 1.43
CA VAL A 87 7.16 -7.38 1.77
C VAL A 87 8.26 -8.15 2.49
N PHE A 88 7.98 -8.71 3.67
CA PHE A 88 8.93 -9.50 4.45
C PHE A 88 8.26 -10.63 5.24
N VAL A 89 9.02 -11.59 5.75
CA VAL A 89 8.47 -12.80 6.44
C VAL A 89 9.06 -13.06 7.83
N HIS A 90 10.35 -12.80 8.04
CA HIS A 90 11.05 -13.00 9.32
C HIS A 90 11.57 -11.68 9.91
N GLY A 91 10.95 -10.57 9.53
CA GLY A 91 11.37 -9.21 9.89
C GLY A 91 12.12 -8.49 8.78
N TRP A 92 12.63 -7.30 9.12
CA TRP A 92 13.25 -6.37 8.17
C TRP A 92 14.56 -6.86 7.53
N ASP A 93 15.16 -7.93 8.05
CA ASP A 93 16.34 -8.56 7.47
C ASP A 93 15.99 -9.58 6.36
N ASP A 94 14.71 -9.94 6.21
CA ASP A 94 14.21 -10.92 5.22
C ASP A 94 13.17 -10.29 4.29
N ILE A 95 13.63 -9.28 3.53
CA ILE A 95 12.83 -8.55 2.55
C ILE A 95 12.73 -9.37 1.25
N ARG A 96 11.49 -9.68 0.86
CA ARG A 96 11.18 -10.38 -0.40
C ARG A 96 10.91 -9.43 -1.56
N GLN A 97 10.35 -8.27 -1.25
CA GLN A 97 10.03 -7.26 -2.25
C GLN A 97 10.15 -5.86 -1.63
N ASP A 98 10.69 -4.93 -2.40
CA ASP A 98 10.91 -3.53 -2.00
C ASP A 98 10.59 -2.63 -3.19
N HIS A 99 9.76 -1.62 -2.96
CA HIS A 99 9.37 -0.64 -3.98
C HIS A 99 9.39 0.75 -3.37
N TRP A 100 9.80 1.72 -4.15
CA TRP A 100 9.89 3.12 -3.73
C TRP A 100 9.41 4.02 -4.87
N THR A 101 8.60 5.02 -4.51
CA THR A 101 7.99 5.92 -5.48
C THR A 101 7.66 7.26 -4.87
N ALA A 102 7.86 8.34 -5.62
CA ALA A 102 7.41 9.68 -5.21
C ALA A 102 5.99 10.00 -5.72
N ASP A 103 5.38 9.08 -6.47
CA ASP A 103 4.06 9.27 -7.07
C ASP A 103 2.98 8.60 -6.21
N LEU A 104 1.95 9.38 -5.84
CA LEU A 104 0.85 8.91 -5.00
C LEU A 104 -0.02 7.87 -5.71
N GLY A 105 -0.18 7.97 -7.03
CA GLY A 105 -0.99 7.04 -7.82
C GLY A 105 -0.29 5.69 -7.96
N ASP A 106 1.01 5.70 -8.24
CA ASP A 106 1.87 4.51 -8.30
C ASP A 106 1.94 3.82 -6.94
N PHE A 107 2.05 4.59 -5.85
CA PHE A 107 2.02 4.06 -4.48
C PHE A 107 0.76 3.22 -4.23
N VAL A 108 -0.43 3.80 -4.47
CA VAL A 108 -1.70 3.10 -4.24
C VAL A 108 -1.87 1.92 -5.17
N THR A 109 -1.54 2.08 -6.46
CA THR A 109 -1.65 1.02 -7.45
C THR A 109 -0.76 -0.17 -7.10
N THR A 110 0.48 0.09 -6.69
CA THR A 110 1.43 -0.96 -6.28
C THR A 110 0.97 -1.64 -4.99
N LEU A 111 0.52 -0.88 -3.99
CA LEU A 111 0.00 -1.41 -2.74
C LEU A 111 -1.18 -2.36 -2.99
N GLU A 112 -2.19 -1.91 -3.74
CA GLU A 112 -3.35 -2.73 -4.09
C GLU A 112 -2.95 -3.95 -4.95
N SER A 113 -2.01 -3.79 -5.86
CA SER A 113 -1.51 -4.92 -6.68
C SER A 113 -0.83 -5.98 -5.83
N TRP A 114 -0.03 -5.59 -4.83
CA TRP A 114 0.65 -6.53 -3.94
C TRP A 114 -0.32 -7.22 -2.98
N LEU A 115 -1.31 -6.49 -2.48
CA LEU A 115 -2.43 -7.05 -1.72
C LEU A 115 -3.23 -8.06 -2.53
N ALA A 116 -3.51 -7.75 -3.80
CA ALA A 116 -4.30 -8.56 -4.72
C ALA A 116 -3.52 -9.77 -5.26
N SER A 117 -2.21 -9.64 -5.46
CA SER A 117 -1.40 -10.78 -5.80
C SER A 117 -1.40 -11.74 -4.62
N ASN A 118 -1.72 -13.01 -4.88
CA ASN A 118 -1.17 -14.07 -4.06
C ASN A 118 0.35 -13.94 -4.23
N LEU A 119 1.04 -13.20 -3.36
CA LEU A 119 2.50 -13.04 -3.35
C LEU A 119 3.24 -14.38 -3.17
N LEU A 120 2.50 -15.50 -3.22
CA LEU A 120 2.93 -16.79 -3.69
C LEU A 120 2.28 -17.20 -5.02
N GLY A 121 3.01 -16.99 -6.12
CA GLY A 121 3.14 -18.02 -7.13
C GLY A 121 4.53 -18.66 -6.99
N GLY A 122 4.73 -19.97 -6.85
CA GLY A 122 3.77 -21.02 -7.15
C GLY A 122 3.26 -20.83 -8.57
N GLY A 123 4.12 -21.00 -9.57
CA GLY A 123 3.71 -20.91 -10.97
C GLY A 123 2.47 -21.76 -11.28
N PRO A 124 1.78 -21.51 -12.40
CA PRO A 124 0.55 -22.20 -12.72
C PRO A 124 0.76 -23.72 -12.69
N VAL A 125 -0.07 -24.42 -11.91
CA VAL A 125 -0.27 -25.86 -12.08
C VAL A 125 -1.47 -26.03 -13.01
N ASN A 126 -1.14 -26.22 -14.30
CA ASN A 126 -1.98 -26.57 -15.46
C ASN A 126 -3.11 -25.62 -15.85
#